data_AF-A0A024TFA4-F1
#
_entry.id   AF-A0A024TFA4-F1
#
_cell.length_a   1.000
_cell.length_b   1.000
_cell.length_c   1.000
_cell.angle_alpha   90.00
_cell.angle_beta   90.00
_cell.angle_gamma   90.00
#
_symmetry.space_group_name_H-M   'P 1'
#
loop_
_entity.id
_entity.type
_entity.pdbx_description
1 polymer ?
#
loop_
_entity_poly.entity_id
_entity_poly.type
_entity_poly.pdbx_seq_one_letter_code
_entity_poly.pdbx_strand_id
1 'polypeptide(L)'
;MAGAAADELTVRRPLSFARCLAKLLALAVTTPIRRLLGYKPPVDGWTIQHEIAVAFLRYSLVTDNASARRNESRLIYIANLQLKTQLVPMEAPGFRGVWYGGPTNDADATILYLHGGGYALCDSATYALANHAIQVTASTTSGKHVRVLGLEYSLAPEAKFPTQMNEALAAYSYLANDSNKPIVLMGDSAGGHLVLQLLLALKTPEWSHLRKPQASVAVSPWCQMNLSPLPISYTTNSATDYVQLINIRHYNNDLLPDNVSVTNPSLNPLNGDFRGTGPVLVHYGGKEVFASEIEQLVEVLQRQDVDVTVVKEPLAPHITPMLPSFFGAMAVKGQQTIGKYIGQHVNS
;
A
#
# COMPACT_ATOMS: atom_id res chain seq x y z
N MET A 1 26.14 15.59 -28.64
CA MET A 1 26.89 14.75 -27.69
C MET A 1 25.91 14.04 -26.77
N ALA A 2 25.24 13.01 -27.30
CA ALA A 2 24.08 12.35 -26.70
C ALA A 2 24.41 10.91 -26.27
N GLY A 3 25.41 10.75 -25.39
CA GLY A 3 25.92 9.43 -25.03
C GLY A 3 26.39 9.26 -23.58
N ALA A 4 26.07 10.17 -22.67
CA ALA A 4 26.57 10.14 -21.29
C ALA A 4 25.49 10.18 -20.19
N ALA A 5 24.20 10.19 -20.54
CA ALA A 5 23.09 10.26 -19.58
C ALA A 5 22.35 8.92 -19.36
N ALA A 6 22.81 7.83 -19.98
CA ALA A 6 22.17 6.51 -19.91
C ALA A 6 22.86 5.54 -18.92
N ASP A 7 23.99 5.93 -18.31
CA ASP A 7 24.84 5.05 -17.48
C ASP A 7 24.67 5.27 -15.96
N GLU A 8 23.72 6.12 -15.53
CA GLU A 8 23.40 6.34 -14.11
C GLU A 8 22.14 5.59 -13.61
N LEU A 9 21.78 4.47 -14.25
CA LEU A 9 21.03 3.39 -13.58
C LEU A 9 21.98 2.68 -12.60
N THR A 10 22.46 3.46 -11.62
CA THR A 10 23.59 3.17 -10.75
C THR A 10 23.27 2.02 -9.81
N VAL A 11 24.16 1.02 -9.80
CA VAL A 11 24.18 -0.12 -8.86
C VAL A 11 23.73 0.32 -7.47
N ARG A 12 22.57 -0.20 -7.02
CA ARG A 12 22.07 0.05 -5.67
C ARG A 12 23.08 -0.48 -4.67
N ARG A 13 23.57 0.41 -3.80
CA ARG A 13 24.59 0.07 -2.80
C ARG A 13 23.94 -0.39 -1.49
N PRO A 14 24.55 -1.33 -0.76
CA PRO A 14 24.12 -1.69 0.57
C PRO A 14 24.09 -0.50 1.53
N LEU A 15 22.91 -0.28 2.12
CA LEU A 15 22.70 0.65 3.22
C LEU A 15 22.53 -0.14 4.52
N SER A 16 23.36 0.19 5.52
CA SER A 16 23.27 -0.44 6.85
C SER A 16 22.28 0.29 7.74
N PHE A 17 21.67 -0.44 8.67
CA PHE A 17 20.75 0.12 9.66
C PHE A 17 21.39 1.25 10.49
N ALA A 18 22.68 1.14 10.83
CA ALA A 18 23.42 2.17 11.55
C ALA A 18 23.48 3.49 10.76
N ARG A 19 23.62 3.43 9.43
CA ARG A 19 23.58 4.62 8.57
C ARG A 19 22.17 5.22 8.50
N CYS A 20 21.12 4.40 8.44
CA CYS A 20 19.75 4.87 8.55
C CYS A 20 19.52 5.62 9.87
N LEU A 21 19.95 5.04 11.00
CA LEU A 21 19.80 5.67 12.31
C LEU A 21 20.61 6.97 12.42
N ALA A 22 21.85 6.98 11.94
CA ALA A 22 22.68 8.19 11.90
C ALA A 22 22.01 9.29 11.06
N LYS A 23 21.40 8.93 9.93
CA LYS A 23 20.64 9.88 9.11
C LYS A 23 19.41 10.43 9.85
N LEU A 24 18.65 9.57 10.53
CA LEU A 24 17.49 9.99 11.31
C LEU A 24 17.88 10.97 12.43
N LEU A 25 18.95 10.66 13.17
CA LEU A 25 19.50 11.53 14.23
C LEU A 25 19.97 12.88 13.66
N ALA A 26 20.68 12.85 12.53
CA ALA A 26 21.10 14.08 11.86
C ALA A 26 19.90 14.94 11.43
N LEU A 27 18.85 14.34 10.86
CA LEU A 27 17.62 15.05 10.48
C LEU A 27 16.90 15.63 11.71
N ALA A 28 16.84 14.88 12.81
CA ALA A 28 16.24 15.33 14.07
C ALA A 28 16.92 16.58 14.65
N VAL A 29 18.20 16.81 14.35
CA VAL A 29 18.94 18.02 14.76
C VAL A 29 18.84 19.12 13.70
N THR A 30 19.12 18.79 12.45
CA THR A 30 19.26 19.79 11.38
C THR A 30 17.93 20.42 10.94
N THR A 31 16.83 19.67 10.92
CA THR A 31 15.53 20.18 10.45
C THR A 31 14.98 21.27 11.37
N PRO A 32 14.93 21.10 12.71
CA PRO A 32 14.55 22.19 13.61
C PRO A 32 15.43 23.44 13.46
N ILE A 33 16.75 23.28 13.34
CA ILE A 33 17.68 24.41 13.14
C ILE A 33 17.35 25.17 11.85
N ARG A 34 17.10 24.47 10.74
CA ARG A 34 16.68 25.11 9.49
C ARG A 34 15.38 25.89 9.67
N ARG A 35 14.39 25.34 10.39
CA ARG A 35 13.13 26.06 10.66
C ARG A 35 13.36 27.33 11.49
N LEU A 36 14.24 27.28 12.49
CA LEU A 36 14.63 28.45 13.29
C LEU A 36 15.36 29.52 12.46
N LEU A 37 16.13 29.12 11.45
CA LEU A 37 16.79 30.02 10.49
C LEU A 37 15.85 30.57 9.39
N GLY A 38 14.54 30.33 9.50
CA GLY A 38 13.53 30.89 8.58
C GLY A 38 13.25 30.06 7.33
N TYR A 39 13.83 28.85 7.21
CA TYR A 39 13.49 27.96 6.10
C TYR A 39 12.05 27.46 6.23
N LYS A 40 11.30 27.49 5.13
CA LYS A 40 9.93 26.94 5.04
C LYS A 40 9.97 25.45 4.68
N PRO A 41 8.98 24.66 5.13
CA PRO A 41 8.86 23.27 4.71
C PRO A 41 8.60 23.19 3.20
N PRO A 42 8.92 22.06 2.54
CA PRO A 42 8.56 21.83 1.14
C PRO A 42 7.05 21.87 0.87
N VAL A 43 6.23 21.62 1.90
CA VAL A 43 4.76 21.68 1.84
C VAL A 43 4.27 22.56 2.98
N ASP A 44 3.55 23.63 2.63
CA ASP A 44 2.90 24.48 3.62
C ASP A 44 1.91 23.65 4.47
N GLY A 45 2.05 23.75 5.80
CA GLY A 45 1.29 22.94 6.77
C GLY A 45 2.02 21.70 7.26
N TRP A 46 3.19 21.35 6.72
CA TRP A 46 4.02 20.30 7.32
C TRP A 46 4.64 20.71 8.64
N THR A 47 4.63 19.75 9.58
CA THR A 47 5.38 19.82 10.82
C THR A 47 6.82 19.41 10.58
N ILE A 48 7.71 19.72 11.53
CA ILE A 48 9.09 19.23 11.55
C ILE A 48 9.13 17.69 11.45
N GLN A 49 8.17 17.00 12.08
CA GLN A 49 8.07 15.55 12.03
C GLN A 49 7.80 15.05 10.61
N HIS A 50 6.89 15.68 9.86
CA HIS A 50 6.59 15.30 8.48
C HIS A 50 7.82 15.49 7.57
N GLU A 51 8.54 16.61 7.73
CA GLU A 51 9.78 16.87 6.98
C GLU A 51 10.85 15.81 7.26
N ILE A 52 11.07 15.47 8.54
CA ILE A 52 12.02 14.42 8.93
C ILE A 52 11.58 13.07 8.38
N ALA A 53 10.30 12.72 8.49
CA ALA A 53 9.75 11.46 8.02
C ALA A 53 9.99 11.26 6.52
N VAL A 54 9.58 12.22 5.69
CA VAL A 54 9.76 12.13 4.23
C VAL A 54 11.24 12.08 3.88
N ALA A 55 12.09 12.92 4.48
CA ALA A 55 13.52 12.91 4.21
C ALA A 55 14.21 11.60 4.64
N PHE A 56 13.78 11.01 5.76
CA PHE A 56 14.30 9.74 6.27
C PHE A 56 13.87 8.57 5.39
N LEU A 57 12.58 8.45 5.07
CA LEU A 57 12.04 7.40 4.21
C LEU A 57 12.65 7.46 2.82
N ARG A 58 12.82 8.68 2.28
CA ARG A 58 13.49 8.88 0.99
C ARG A 58 14.93 8.37 1.01
N TYR A 59 15.66 8.55 2.12
CA TYR A 59 17.02 8.04 2.26
C TYR A 59 17.05 6.52 2.45
N SER A 60 16.17 5.96 3.28
CA SER A 60 16.19 4.53 3.63
C SER A 60 15.79 3.62 2.46
N LEU A 61 15.02 4.14 1.50
CA LEU A 61 14.53 3.37 0.35
C LEU A 61 15.46 3.40 -0.86
N VAL A 62 16.56 4.17 -0.84
CA VAL A 62 17.57 4.15 -1.93
C VAL A 62 18.70 3.19 -1.56
N THR A 63 18.40 1.90 -1.68
CA THR A 63 19.31 0.78 -1.36
C THR A 63 18.86 -0.48 -2.08
N ASP A 64 19.72 -1.49 -2.18
CA ASP A 64 19.32 -2.82 -2.67
C ASP A 64 18.21 -3.45 -1.80
N ASN A 65 17.41 -4.34 -2.40
CA ASN A 65 16.25 -4.95 -1.75
C ASN A 65 16.63 -5.73 -0.47
N ALA A 66 17.79 -6.40 -0.44
CA ALA A 66 18.21 -7.15 0.74
C ALA A 66 18.51 -6.24 1.93
N SER A 67 19.18 -5.09 1.69
CA SER A 67 19.37 -4.08 2.73
C SER A 67 18.07 -3.39 3.12
N ALA A 68 17.19 -3.08 2.17
CA ALA A 68 15.88 -2.50 2.47
C ALA A 68 15.07 -3.42 3.41
N ARG A 69 14.87 -4.69 3.01
CA ARG A 69 14.16 -5.72 3.81
C ARG A 69 14.77 -5.85 5.20
N ARG A 70 16.09 -5.99 5.33
CA ARG A 70 16.76 -6.10 6.65
C ARG A 70 16.55 -4.88 7.54
N ASN A 71 16.66 -3.67 6.98
CA ASN A 71 16.52 -2.43 7.76
C ASN A 71 15.07 -2.21 8.16
N GLU A 72 14.15 -2.52 7.25
CA GLU A 72 12.71 -2.50 7.47
C GLU A 72 12.30 -3.45 8.59
N SER A 73 12.71 -4.73 8.58
CA SER A 73 12.36 -5.67 9.65
C SER A 73 12.75 -5.16 11.05
N ARG A 74 13.88 -4.43 11.15
CA ARG A 74 14.30 -3.80 12.41
C ARG A 74 13.44 -2.61 12.80
N LEU A 75 13.05 -1.77 11.84
CA LEU A 75 12.15 -0.64 12.09
C LEU A 75 10.74 -1.13 12.48
N ILE A 76 10.23 -2.14 11.78
CA ILE A 76 8.94 -2.77 12.06
C ILE A 76 8.93 -3.35 13.47
N TYR A 77 9.98 -4.09 13.85
CA TYR A 77 10.09 -4.63 15.19
C TYR A 77 9.93 -3.53 16.26
N ILE A 78 10.61 -2.39 16.08
CA ILE A 78 10.51 -1.24 16.99
C ILE A 78 9.10 -0.62 16.95
N ALA A 79 8.55 -0.40 15.76
CA ALA A 79 7.23 0.20 15.59
C ALA A 79 6.11 -0.66 16.20
N ASN A 80 6.26 -1.98 16.12
CA ASN A 80 5.29 -2.95 16.63
C ASN A 80 5.50 -3.33 18.11
N LEU A 81 6.46 -2.74 18.84
CA LEU A 81 6.56 -2.95 20.30
C LEU A 81 5.30 -2.53 21.06
N GLN A 82 4.49 -1.65 20.46
CA GLN A 82 3.21 -1.19 21.01
C GLN A 82 2.02 -2.04 20.57
N LEU A 83 2.21 -2.96 19.61
CA LEU A 83 1.15 -3.82 19.11
C LEU A 83 0.80 -4.86 20.18
N LYS A 84 -0.40 -4.73 20.75
CA LYS A 84 -0.94 -5.71 21.71
C LYS A 84 -1.54 -6.93 21.04
N THR A 85 -1.86 -6.80 19.75
CA THR A 85 -2.49 -7.84 18.95
C THR A 85 -1.45 -8.87 18.52
N GLN A 86 -1.68 -10.12 18.89
CA GLN A 86 -0.82 -11.21 18.45
C GLN A 86 -0.95 -11.43 16.95
N LEU A 87 0.17 -11.64 16.26
CA LEU A 87 0.19 -12.07 14.88
C LEU A 87 0.31 -13.59 14.84
N VAL A 88 -0.71 -14.27 14.33
CA VAL A 88 -0.77 -15.74 14.27
C VAL A 88 -0.59 -16.20 12.83
N PRO A 89 0.48 -16.96 12.50
CA PRO A 89 0.68 -17.48 11.15
C PRO A 89 -0.51 -18.30 10.64
N MET A 90 -0.75 -18.19 9.35
CA MET A 90 -1.78 -18.91 8.61
C MET A 90 -1.18 -19.48 7.34
N GLU A 91 -1.41 -20.77 7.08
CA GLU A 91 -1.00 -21.43 5.85
C GLU A 91 -2.15 -22.29 5.34
N ALA A 92 -2.41 -22.20 4.04
CA ALA A 92 -3.39 -22.99 3.34
C ALA A 92 -2.91 -23.20 1.89
N PRO A 93 -3.52 -24.13 1.13
CA PRO A 93 -3.13 -24.38 -0.25
C PRO A 93 -3.08 -23.09 -1.08
N GLY A 94 -1.90 -22.79 -1.61
CA GLY A 94 -1.67 -21.66 -2.52
C GLY A 94 -1.39 -20.31 -1.86
N PHE A 95 -1.37 -20.17 -0.52
CA PHE A 95 -0.96 -18.93 0.12
C PHE A 95 -0.48 -19.10 1.56
N ARG A 96 0.29 -18.09 2.02
CA ARG A 96 0.63 -17.89 3.43
C ARG A 96 0.11 -16.54 3.89
N GLY A 97 -0.12 -16.40 5.17
CA GLY A 97 -0.62 -15.17 5.74
C GLY A 97 -0.49 -15.12 7.25
N VAL A 98 -1.08 -14.10 7.82
CA VAL A 98 -1.08 -13.84 9.26
C VAL A 98 -2.45 -13.34 9.68
N TRP A 99 -3.03 -13.99 10.68
CA TRP A 99 -4.18 -13.46 11.41
C TRP A 99 -3.74 -12.40 12.40
N TYR A 100 -4.45 -11.29 12.41
CA TYR A 100 -4.26 -10.22 13.37
C TYR A 100 -5.17 -10.49 14.56
N GLY A 101 -4.60 -11.14 15.56
CA GLY A 101 -5.32 -11.84 16.62
C GLY A 101 -5.36 -13.34 16.35
N GLY A 102 -6.12 -14.07 17.17
CA GLY A 102 -6.33 -15.50 16.95
C GLY A 102 -7.21 -15.78 15.73
N PRO A 103 -7.10 -16.97 15.09
CA PRO A 103 -8.07 -17.43 14.11
C PRO A 103 -9.38 -17.72 14.84
N THR A 104 -10.32 -16.78 14.82
CA THR A 104 -11.63 -16.99 15.45
C THR A 104 -12.69 -17.17 14.37
N ASN A 105 -13.44 -18.28 14.44
CA ASN A 105 -14.55 -18.53 13.52
C ASN A 105 -15.79 -17.67 13.86
N ASP A 106 -15.76 -16.97 14.99
CA ASP A 106 -16.83 -16.10 15.46
C ASP A 106 -16.84 -14.71 14.81
N ALA A 107 -15.76 -14.29 14.13
CA ALA A 107 -15.69 -12.96 13.53
C ALA A 107 -16.78 -12.76 12.48
N ASP A 108 -17.49 -11.65 12.53
CA ASP A 108 -18.65 -11.35 11.66
C ASP A 108 -18.25 -10.94 10.25
N ALA A 109 -17.03 -10.41 10.07
CA ALA A 109 -16.48 -10.00 8.78
C ALA A 109 -14.94 -10.12 8.78
N THR A 110 -14.36 -10.30 7.59
CA THR A 110 -12.90 -10.39 7.42
C THR A 110 -12.38 -9.34 6.45
N ILE A 111 -11.36 -8.59 6.86
CA ILE A 111 -10.54 -7.78 5.97
C ILE A 111 -9.42 -8.69 5.44
N LEU A 112 -9.38 -8.92 4.13
CA LEU A 112 -8.20 -9.49 3.46
C LEU A 112 -7.27 -8.32 3.11
N TYR A 113 -6.18 -8.22 3.86
CA TYR A 113 -5.19 -7.16 3.70
C TYR A 113 -4.03 -7.60 2.81
N LEU A 114 -3.70 -6.77 1.83
CA LEU A 114 -2.62 -6.94 0.87
C LEU A 114 -1.61 -5.80 1.10
N HIS A 115 -0.42 -6.12 1.59
CA HIS A 115 0.55 -5.09 1.98
C HIS A 115 1.20 -4.40 0.77
N GLY A 116 1.64 -3.15 0.96
CA GLY A 116 2.49 -2.42 0.00
C GLY A 116 3.94 -2.92 -0.06
N GLY A 117 4.88 -2.05 -0.43
CA GLY A 117 6.31 -2.41 -0.55
C GLY A 117 6.80 -2.63 -1.98
N GLY A 118 6.05 -2.19 -2.99
CA GLY A 118 6.47 -2.27 -4.39
C GLY A 118 6.63 -3.70 -4.90
N TYR A 119 5.90 -4.66 -4.31
CA TYR A 119 6.05 -6.11 -4.52
C TYR A 119 7.41 -6.70 -4.13
N ALA A 120 8.35 -5.90 -3.64
CA ALA A 120 9.72 -6.34 -3.36
C ALA A 120 10.10 -6.22 -1.87
N LEU A 121 9.32 -5.47 -1.09
CA LEU A 121 9.54 -5.16 0.32
C LEU A 121 8.28 -5.47 1.13
N CYS A 122 8.40 -5.28 2.45
CA CYS A 122 7.35 -5.46 3.43
C CYS A 122 6.87 -6.91 3.56
N ASP A 123 6.06 -7.11 4.59
CA ASP A 123 5.37 -8.34 4.94
C ASP A 123 4.03 -7.99 5.61
N SER A 124 3.26 -9.02 5.96
CA SER A 124 1.99 -8.87 6.67
C SER A 124 2.13 -8.25 8.05
N ALA A 125 3.32 -8.18 8.66
CA ALA A 125 3.54 -7.54 9.96
C ALA A 125 3.89 -6.05 9.84
N THR A 126 4.33 -5.61 8.66
CA THR A 126 4.92 -4.28 8.44
C THR A 126 3.99 -3.14 8.86
N TYR A 127 2.72 -3.24 8.49
CA TYR A 127 1.71 -2.22 8.77
C TYR A 127 0.73 -2.64 9.86
N ALA A 128 1.15 -3.57 10.73
CA ALA A 128 0.25 -4.22 11.69
C ALA A 128 -0.43 -3.24 12.64
N LEU A 129 0.31 -2.22 13.13
CA LEU A 129 -0.23 -1.19 14.00
C LEU A 129 -1.35 -0.36 13.33
N ALA A 130 -1.17 0.01 12.07
CA ALA A 130 -2.16 0.79 11.33
C ALA A 130 -3.42 -0.04 11.01
N ASN A 131 -3.22 -1.27 10.55
CA ASN A 131 -4.28 -2.22 10.28
C ASN A 131 -5.11 -2.56 11.53
N HIS A 132 -4.46 -2.70 12.70
CA HIS A 132 -5.17 -2.86 13.95
C HIS A 132 -6.06 -1.64 14.28
N ALA A 133 -5.54 -0.41 14.12
CA ALA A 133 -6.33 0.80 14.34
C ALA A 133 -7.54 0.91 13.40
N ILE A 134 -7.35 0.53 12.13
CA ILE A 134 -8.42 0.45 11.12
C ILE A 134 -9.46 -0.60 11.52
N GLN A 135 -9.03 -1.81 11.91
CA GLN A 135 -9.90 -2.91 12.33
C GLN A 135 -10.71 -2.57 13.59
N VAL A 136 -10.10 -1.93 14.59
CA VAL A 136 -10.82 -1.42 15.77
C VAL A 136 -11.87 -0.42 15.36
N THR A 137 -11.53 0.55 14.51
CA THR A 137 -12.49 1.56 14.04
C THR A 137 -13.64 0.92 13.26
N ALA A 138 -13.36 -0.05 12.39
CA ALA A 138 -14.36 -0.78 11.64
C ALA A 138 -15.31 -1.57 12.55
N SER A 139 -14.75 -2.25 13.56
CA SER A 139 -15.53 -3.01 14.55
C SER A 139 -16.43 -2.09 15.37
N THR A 140 -15.88 -0.98 15.87
CA THR A 140 -16.67 0.02 16.62
C THR A 140 -17.77 0.66 15.77
N THR A 141 -17.47 0.98 14.49
CA THR A 141 -18.45 1.62 13.60
C THR A 141 -19.60 0.66 13.23
N SER A 142 -19.28 -0.61 13.02
CA SER A 142 -20.27 -1.62 12.64
C SER A 142 -21.05 -2.21 13.82
N GLY A 143 -20.45 -2.21 15.02
CA GLY A 143 -20.94 -3.00 16.15
C GLY A 143 -20.65 -4.51 16.00
N LYS A 144 -19.81 -4.90 15.04
CA LYS A 144 -19.48 -6.29 14.68
C LYS A 144 -18.02 -6.61 14.97
N HIS A 145 -17.70 -7.89 15.17
CA HIS A 145 -16.32 -8.35 15.28
C HIS A 145 -15.70 -8.45 13.89
N VAL A 146 -14.88 -7.46 13.51
CA VAL A 146 -14.10 -7.50 12.25
C VAL A 146 -12.71 -8.06 12.52
N ARG A 147 -12.28 -9.07 11.77
CA ARG A 147 -10.90 -9.61 11.83
C ARG A 147 -10.09 -9.23 10.59
N VAL A 148 -8.76 -9.37 10.66
CA VAL A 148 -7.85 -9.14 9.51
C VAL A 148 -7.03 -10.40 9.22
N LEU A 149 -7.00 -10.80 7.96
CA LEU A 149 -6.02 -11.71 7.39
C LEU A 149 -5.06 -10.91 6.51
N GLY A 150 -3.80 -10.77 6.91
CA GLY A 150 -2.74 -10.23 6.06
C GLY A 150 -2.18 -11.33 5.16
N LEU A 151 -2.13 -11.11 3.85
CA LEU A 151 -1.49 -12.03 2.91
C LEU A 151 0.03 -11.83 2.88
N GLU A 152 0.79 -12.89 3.11
CA GLU A 152 2.24 -12.94 2.90
C GLU A 152 2.55 -13.44 1.49
N TYR A 153 2.31 -12.59 0.50
CA TYR A 153 2.57 -12.93 -0.90
C TYR A 153 4.08 -12.95 -1.20
N SER A 154 4.46 -13.74 -2.20
CA SER A 154 5.85 -13.90 -2.61
C SER A 154 6.40 -12.61 -3.23
N LEU A 155 7.60 -12.21 -2.85
CA LEU A 155 8.19 -10.94 -3.28
C LEU A 155 9.03 -11.08 -4.55
N ALA A 156 9.06 -10.02 -5.34
CA ALA A 156 9.97 -9.84 -6.46
C ALA A 156 11.38 -9.46 -5.98
N PRO A 157 12.44 -9.84 -6.72
CA PRO A 157 12.44 -10.54 -8.01
C PRO A 157 12.31 -12.07 -7.90
N GLU A 158 12.29 -12.64 -6.70
CA GLU A 158 12.24 -14.10 -6.50
C GLU A 158 10.96 -14.72 -7.06
N ALA A 159 9.84 -14.00 -6.97
CA ALA A 159 8.59 -14.31 -7.63
C ALA A 159 8.12 -13.12 -8.47
N LYS A 160 7.79 -13.38 -9.73
CA LYS A 160 7.28 -12.39 -10.69
C LYS A 160 5.77 -12.50 -10.85
N PHE A 161 5.15 -11.47 -11.44
CA PHE A 161 3.75 -11.54 -11.87
C PHE A 161 3.54 -12.79 -12.77
N PRO A 162 2.45 -13.58 -12.60
CA PRO A 162 1.27 -13.33 -11.77
C PRO A 162 1.26 -14.00 -10.38
N THR A 163 2.41 -14.44 -9.84
CA THR A 163 2.44 -15.22 -8.58
C THR A 163 1.67 -14.56 -7.44
N GLN A 164 1.89 -13.27 -7.20
CA GLN A 164 1.24 -12.52 -6.13
C GLN A 164 -0.28 -12.43 -6.30
N MET A 165 -0.74 -12.30 -7.54
CA MET A 165 -2.17 -12.30 -7.87
C MET A 165 -2.80 -13.66 -7.61
N ASN A 166 -2.11 -14.74 -7.97
CA ASN A 166 -2.57 -16.11 -7.75
C ASN A 166 -2.65 -16.44 -6.25
N GLU A 167 -1.66 -16.03 -5.45
CA GLU A 167 -1.69 -16.22 -4.00
C GLU A 167 -2.82 -15.41 -3.34
N ALA A 168 -3.06 -14.20 -3.82
CA ALA A 168 -4.17 -13.38 -3.33
C ALA A 168 -5.55 -13.94 -3.73
N LEU A 169 -5.69 -14.51 -4.93
CA LEU A 169 -6.88 -15.27 -5.33
C LEU A 169 -7.08 -16.51 -4.47
N ALA A 170 -6.01 -17.24 -4.14
CA ALA A 170 -6.07 -18.39 -3.25
C ALA A 170 -6.55 -18.00 -1.84
N ALA A 171 -6.02 -16.92 -1.28
CA ALA A 171 -6.48 -16.40 0.02
C ALA A 171 -7.94 -15.92 -0.02
N TYR A 172 -8.33 -15.23 -1.10
CA TYR A 172 -9.72 -14.79 -1.28
C TYR A 172 -10.68 -15.99 -1.40
N SER A 173 -10.33 -16.98 -2.22
CA SER A 173 -11.09 -18.22 -2.39
C SER A 173 -11.23 -18.99 -1.08
N TYR A 174 -10.15 -19.08 -0.30
CA TYR A 174 -10.17 -19.67 1.04
C TYR A 174 -11.23 -18.99 1.94
N LEU A 175 -11.20 -17.66 2.04
CA LEU A 175 -12.17 -16.90 2.85
C LEU A 175 -13.59 -17.01 2.31
N ALA A 176 -13.75 -16.98 0.97
CA ALA A 176 -15.05 -17.02 0.32
C ALA A 176 -15.75 -18.36 0.53
N ASN A 177 -14.99 -19.45 0.62
CA ASN A 177 -15.47 -20.81 0.86
C ASN A 177 -15.58 -21.16 2.36
N ASP A 178 -14.80 -20.54 3.23
CA ASP A 178 -14.84 -20.75 4.70
C ASP A 178 -16.19 -20.33 5.30
N SER A 179 -16.76 -19.21 4.83
CA SER A 179 -18.07 -18.76 5.29
C SER A 179 -18.75 -17.81 4.30
N ASN A 180 -20.05 -17.58 4.50
CA ASN A 180 -20.82 -16.55 3.79
C ASN A 180 -20.66 -15.14 4.39
N LYS A 181 -19.69 -14.94 5.30
CA LYS A 181 -19.51 -13.66 5.99
C LYS A 181 -18.85 -12.61 5.08
N PRO A 182 -19.15 -11.32 5.25
CA PRO A 182 -18.55 -10.25 4.44
C PRO A 182 -17.02 -10.32 4.38
N ILE A 183 -16.48 -10.20 3.17
CA ILE A 183 -15.03 -10.02 2.93
C ILE A 183 -14.84 -8.62 2.40
N VAL A 184 -13.92 -7.88 3.00
CA VAL A 184 -13.48 -6.57 2.52
C VAL A 184 -12.04 -6.70 2.04
N LEU A 185 -11.77 -6.30 0.80
CA LEU A 185 -10.40 -6.21 0.32
C LEU A 185 -9.79 -4.89 0.80
N MET A 186 -8.56 -4.92 1.28
CA MET A 186 -7.83 -3.71 1.64
C MET A 186 -6.37 -3.85 1.23
N GLY A 187 -5.80 -2.80 0.65
CA GLY A 187 -4.37 -2.80 0.38
C GLY A 187 -3.84 -1.40 0.11
N ASP A 188 -2.54 -1.24 0.29
CA ASP A 188 -1.84 0.03 0.12
C ASP A 188 -0.77 -0.07 -0.98
N SER A 189 -0.52 0.99 -1.74
CA SER A 189 0.55 1.01 -2.75
C SER A 189 0.44 -0.15 -3.75
N ALA A 190 1.46 -1.02 -3.83
CA ALA A 190 1.43 -2.28 -4.56
C ALA A 190 0.34 -3.26 -4.08
N GLY A 191 0.01 -3.28 -2.79
CA GLY A 191 -1.13 -4.03 -2.26
C GLY A 191 -2.46 -3.45 -2.71
N GLY A 192 -2.55 -2.12 -2.83
CA GLY A 192 -3.70 -1.43 -3.44
C GLY A 192 -3.86 -1.78 -4.92
N HIS A 193 -2.74 -1.87 -5.66
CA HIS A 193 -2.72 -2.41 -7.02
C HIS A 193 -3.20 -3.87 -7.05
N LEU A 194 -2.81 -4.69 -6.08
CA LEU A 194 -3.24 -6.08 -5.97
C LEU A 194 -4.75 -6.20 -5.64
N VAL A 195 -5.32 -5.29 -4.85
CA VAL A 195 -6.78 -5.20 -4.67
C VAL A 195 -7.48 -4.98 -6.01
N LEU A 196 -7.00 -4.03 -6.82
CA LEU A 196 -7.58 -3.76 -8.15
C LEU A 196 -7.45 -4.97 -9.08
N GLN A 197 -6.32 -5.68 -9.04
CA GLN A 197 -6.13 -6.94 -9.76
C GLN A 197 -7.16 -8.00 -9.36
N LEU A 198 -7.40 -8.16 -8.06
CA LEU A 198 -8.37 -9.15 -7.57
C LEU A 198 -9.78 -8.81 -8.05
N LEU A 199 -10.17 -7.54 -8.02
CA LEU A 199 -11.49 -7.12 -8.51
C LEU A 199 -11.68 -7.46 -9.99
N LEU A 200 -10.66 -7.27 -10.82
CA LEU A 200 -10.70 -7.64 -12.23
C LEU A 200 -10.69 -9.17 -12.42
N ALA A 201 -9.86 -9.89 -11.66
CA ALA A 201 -9.74 -11.33 -11.74
C ALA A 201 -11.04 -12.04 -11.33
N LEU A 202 -11.71 -11.60 -10.26
CA LEU A 202 -12.98 -12.14 -9.78
C LEU A 202 -14.14 -11.98 -10.78
N LYS A 203 -14.00 -11.13 -11.80
CA LYS A 203 -14.97 -11.00 -12.89
C LYS A 203 -14.75 -11.98 -14.04
N THR A 204 -13.58 -12.61 -14.12
CA THR A 204 -13.29 -13.54 -15.20
C THR A 204 -14.16 -14.81 -15.08
N PRO A 205 -14.48 -15.51 -16.18
CA PRO A 205 -15.29 -16.73 -16.12
C PRO A 205 -14.73 -17.81 -15.18
N GLU A 206 -13.41 -17.83 -15.00
CA GLU A 206 -12.72 -18.76 -14.10
C GLU A 206 -13.09 -18.51 -12.63
N TRP A 207 -13.22 -17.25 -12.21
CA TRP A 207 -13.38 -16.86 -10.80
C TRP A 207 -14.74 -16.27 -10.45
N SER A 208 -15.61 -16.02 -11.44
CA SER A 208 -16.94 -15.41 -11.25
C SER A 208 -17.93 -16.28 -10.46
N HIS A 209 -17.56 -17.52 -10.15
CA HIS A 209 -18.32 -18.40 -9.25
C HIS A 209 -18.13 -17.99 -7.77
N LEU A 210 -17.03 -17.32 -7.44
CA LEU A 210 -16.82 -16.75 -6.10
C LEU A 210 -17.68 -15.50 -5.93
N ARG A 211 -18.27 -15.36 -4.75
CA ARG A 211 -18.97 -14.12 -4.38
C ARG A 211 -18.00 -12.93 -4.41
N LYS A 212 -18.50 -11.78 -4.86
CA LYS A 212 -17.76 -10.51 -4.85
C LYS A 212 -17.45 -10.04 -3.41
N PRO A 213 -16.41 -9.20 -3.22
CA PRO A 213 -16.17 -8.60 -1.92
C PRO A 213 -17.31 -7.63 -1.59
N GLN A 214 -17.57 -7.46 -0.29
CA GLN A 214 -18.57 -6.54 0.22
C GLN A 214 -18.19 -5.08 -0.08
N ALA A 215 -16.90 -4.77 0.04
CA ALA A 215 -16.30 -3.50 -0.32
C ALA A 215 -14.80 -3.68 -0.56
N SER A 216 -14.17 -2.70 -1.19
CA SER A 216 -12.72 -2.67 -1.39
C SER A 216 -12.12 -1.34 -0.98
N VAL A 217 -10.90 -1.37 -0.46
CA VAL A 217 -10.14 -0.19 -0.05
C VAL A 217 -8.77 -0.22 -0.72
N ALA A 218 -8.47 0.82 -1.49
CA ALA A 218 -7.17 1.03 -2.10
C ALA A 218 -6.56 2.32 -1.53
N VAL A 219 -5.45 2.18 -0.78
CA VAL A 219 -4.72 3.30 -0.16
C VAL A 219 -3.49 3.64 -0.99
N SER A 220 -3.44 4.83 -1.57
CA SER A 220 -2.39 5.28 -2.49
C SER A 220 -2.03 4.20 -3.53
N PRO A 221 -3.01 3.62 -4.27
CA PRO A 221 -2.72 2.47 -5.13
C PRO A 221 -1.74 2.84 -6.25
N TRP A 222 -0.80 1.94 -6.53
CA TRP A 222 0.05 2.05 -7.71
C TRP A 222 -0.76 1.60 -8.95
N CYS A 223 -1.24 2.53 -9.75
CA CYS A 223 -2.33 2.27 -10.70
C CYS A 223 -1.88 1.84 -12.10
N GLN A 224 -0.58 1.94 -12.42
CA GLN A 224 -0.07 1.48 -13.71
C GLN A 224 1.41 1.12 -13.66
N MET A 225 1.76 0.06 -14.39
CA MET A 225 3.15 -0.32 -14.63
C MET A 225 3.74 0.38 -15.87
N ASN A 226 2.91 0.98 -16.74
CA ASN A 226 3.39 1.74 -17.90
C ASN A 226 3.86 3.14 -17.46
N LEU A 227 5.15 3.44 -17.64
CA LEU A 227 5.75 4.73 -17.30
C LEU A 227 5.92 5.67 -18.51
N SER A 228 5.27 5.36 -19.64
CA SER A 228 5.35 6.12 -20.89
C SER A 228 3.95 6.35 -21.50
N PRO A 229 3.42 7.60 -21.48
CA PRO A 229 4.03 8.80 -20.89
C PRO A 229 4.05 8.73 -19.35
N LEU A 230 5.00 9.47 -18.74
CA LEU A 230 5.10 9.53 -17.29
C LEU A 230 3.99 10.42 -16.71
N PRO A 231 3.23 10.00 -15.68
CA PRO A 231 2.23 10.83 -15.04
C PRO A 231 2.84 12.08 -14.41
N ILE A 232 2.15 13.23 -14.50
CA ILE A 232 2.71 14.53 -14.14
C ILE A 232 3.16 14.61 -12.67
N SER A 233 2.42 13.98 -11.74
CA SER A 233 2.75 13.91 -10.31
C SER A 233 4.10 13.26 -9.99
N TYR A 234 4.62 12.38 -10.86
CA TYR A 234 5.94 11.80 -10.67
C TYR A 234 7.06 12.84 -10.74
N THR A 235 6.79 13.98 -11.38
CA THR A 235 7.70 15.13 -11.45
C THR A 235 7.32 16.20 -10.44
N THR A 236 6.05 16.62 -10.40
CA THR A 236 5.61 17.76 -9.57
C THR A 236 5.61 17.47 -8.07
N ASN A 237 5.34 16.22 -7.66
CA ASN A 237 5.40 15.78 -6.27
C ASN A 237 6.71 15.08 -5.91
N SER A 238 7.68 15.02 -6.84
CA SER A 238 8.96 14.33 -6.62
C SER A 238 9.76 14.85 -5.42
N ALA A 239 9.58 16.11 -5.02
CA ALA A 239 10.25 16.72 -3.87
C ALA A 239 9.44 16.60 -2.56
N THR A 240 8.15 16.27 -2.65
CA THR A 240 7.22 16.21 -1.51
C THR A 240 6.82 14.79 -1.13
N ASP A 241 7.35 13.79 -1.83
CA ASP A 241 7.13 12.38 -1.55
C ASP A 241 8.46 11.65 -1.27
N TYR A 242 8.38 10.52 -0.59
CA TYR A 242 9.50 9.64 -0.36
C TYR A 242 9.60 8.51 -1.39
N VAL A 243 8.52 8.22 -2.13
CA VAL A 243 8.58 7.31 -3.28
C VAL A 243 9.29 8.02 -4.43
N GLN A 244 10.25 7.32 -5.04
CA GLN A 244 11.10 7.89 -6.09
C GLN A 244 10.94 7.10 -7.38
N LEU A 245 10.91 7.81 -8.52
CA LEU A 245 10.81 7.20 -9.85
C LEU A 245 11.88 6.13 -10.09
N ILE A 246 13.09 6.31 -9.56
CA ILE A 246 14.14 5.29 -9.65
C ILE A 246 13.70 3.99 -8.98
N ASN A 247 13.03 4.05 -7.84
CA ASN A 247 12.55 2.85 -7.14
C ASN A 247 11.40 2.19 -7.88
N ILE A 248 10.46 2.99 -8.39
CA ILE A 248 9.34 2.50 -9.21
C ILE A 248 9.84 1.71 -10.43
N ARG A 249 10.84 2.25 -11.16
CA ARG A 249 11.44 1.56 -12.30
C ARG A 249 12.09 0.23 -11.93
N HIS A 250 12.78 0.17 -10.79
CA HIS A 250 13.37 -1.08 -10.32
C HIS A 250 12.31 -2.10 -9.93
N TYR A 251 11.28 -1.69 -9.20
CA TYR A 251 10.18 -2.59 -8.81
C TYR A 251 9.42 -3.12 -10.02
N ASN A 252 9.23 -2.29 -11.07
CA ASN A 252 8.73 -2.75 -12.36
C ASN A 252 9.60 -3.85 -12.95
N ASN A 253 10.91 -3.63 -13.04
CA ASN A 253 11.84 -4.60 -13.64
C ASN A 253 11.91 -5.90 -12.84
N ASP A 254 11.85 -5.82 -11.51
CA ASP A 254 11.86 -6.98 -10.62
C ASP A 254 10.57 -7.80 -10.76
N LEU A 255 9.41 -7.13 -10.86
CA LEU A 255 8.09 -7.77 -10.90
C LEU A 255 7.71 -8.35 -12.26
N LEU A 256 8.02 -7.63 -13.35
CA LEU A 256 7.50 -7.96 -14.67
C LEU A 256 8.30 -9.10 -15.33
N PRO A 257 7.62 -10.13 -15.85
CA PRO A 257 8.23 -11.07 -16.80
C PRO A 257 8.45 -10.39 -18.15
N ASP A 258 9.43 -10.88 -18.91
CA ASP A 258 9.87 -10.27 -20.18
C ASP A 258 8.78 -10.27 -21.28
N ASN A 259 7.76 -11.12 -21.15
CA ASN A 259 6.75 -11.38 -22.18
C ASN A 259 5.35 -10.87 -21.82
N VAL A 260 5.20 -10.00 -20.81
CA VAL A 260 3.89 -9.47 -20.42
C VAL A 260 3.71 -8.04 -20.91
N SER A 261 2.57 -7.78 -21.57
CA SER A 261 2.21 -6.43 -21.96
C SER A 261 1.86 -5.58 -20.74
N VAL A 262 2.48 -4.40 -20.63
CA VAL A 262 2.11 -3.36 -19.65
C VAL A 262 0.73 -2.74 -19.90
N THR A 263 0.05 -3.13 -20.98
CA THR A 263 -1.36 -2.77 -21.22
C THR A 263 -2.34 -3.78 -20.62
N ASN A 264 -1.87 -4.94 -20.17
CA ASN A 264 -2.70 -5.95 -19.49
C ASN A 264 -3.45 -5.29 -18.32
N PRO A 265 -4.79 -5.36 -18.25
CA PRO A 265 -5.56 -4.76 -17.16
C PRO A 265 -5.14 -5.20 -15.75
N SER A 266 -4.57 -6.39 -15.58
CA SER A 266 -4.01 -6.85 -14.29
C SER A 266 -2.69 -6.15 -13.92
N LEU A 267 -1.98 -5.54 -14.86
CA LEU A 267 -0.78 -4.74 -14.59
C LEU A 267 -1.01 -3.24 -14.77
N ASN A 268 -2.08 -2.89 -15.48
CA ASN A 268 -2.49 -1.51 -15.68
C ASN A 268 -4.00 -1.40 -15.50
N PRO A 269 -4.47 -1.37 -14.24
CA PRO A 269 -5.88 -1.29 -13.93
C PRO A 269 -6.61 -0.09 -14.54
N LEU A 270 -5.92 0.95 -15.02
CA LEU A 270 -6.54 2.04 -15.79
C LEU A 270 -7.25 1.55 -17.07
N ASN A 271 -6.86 0.38 -17.59
CA ASN A 271 -7.51 -0.28 -18.73
C ASN A 271 -8.56 -1.33 -18.30
N GLY A 272 -8.82 -1.47 -17.00
CA GLY A 272 -9.73 -2.47 -16.45
C GLY A 272 -11.20 -2.13 -16.60
N ASP A 273 -12.04 -3.17 -16.60
CA ASP A 273 -13.48 -3.06 -16.47
C ASP A 273 -13.90 -3.43 -15.04
N PHE A 274 -14.22 -2.42 -14.24
CA PHE A 274 -14.68 -2.52 -12.85
C PHE A 274 -16.20 -2.51 -12.69
N ARG A 275 -16.98 -2.50 -13.78
CA ARG A 275 -18.44 -2.57 -13.66
C ARG A 275 -18.84 -3.80 -12.85
N GLY A 276 -19.62 -3.60 -11.80
CA GLY A 276 -20.12 -4.68 -10.93
C GLY A 276 -19.14 -5.20 -9.87
N THR A 277 -17.94 -4.62 -9.70
CA THR A 277 -16.96 -5.09 -8.69
C THR A 277 -17.35 -4.77 -7.24
N GLY A 278 -18.43 -4.02 -7.03
CA GLY A 278 -18.83 -3.54 -5.71
C GLY A 278 -18.21 -2.17 -5.37
N PRO A 279 -18.53 -1.64 -4.18
CA PRO A 279 -18.09 -0.31 -3.78
C PRO A 279 -16.58 -0.27 -3.48
N VAL A 280 -15.94 0.83 -3.84
CA VAL A 280 -14.49 1.04 -3.71
C VAL A 280 -14.20 2.36 -3.00
N LEU A 281 -13.42 2.32 -1.92
CA LEU A 281 -12.75 3.49 -1.35
C LEU A 281 -11.37 3.65 -1.97
N VAL A 282 -11.11 4.83 -2.54
CA VAL A 282 -9.78 5.26 -2.96
C VAL A 282 -9.32 6.38 -2.01
N HIS A 283 -8.38 6.05 -1.12
CA HIS A 283 -7.74 7.01 -0.21
C HIS A 283 -6.33 7.31 -0.69
N TYR A 284 -5.92 8.57 -0.78
CA TYR A 284 -4.57 8.93 -1.24
C TYR A 284 -4.14 10.33 -0.79
N GLY A 285 -2.84 10.59 -0.85
CA GLY A 285 -2.23 11.86 -0.54
C GLY A 285 -2.17 12.82 -1.72
N GLY A 286 -2.33 14.12 -1.46
CA GLY A 286 -2.16 15.17 -2.47
C GLY A 286 -0.70 15.47 -2.81
N LYS A 287 0.25 14.98 -2.00
CA LYS A 287 1.70 15.23 -2.13
C LYS A 287 2.49 13.99 -2.51
N GLU A 288 1.82 12.94 -2.97
CA GLU A 288 2.45 11.70 -3.42
C GLU A 288 2.62 11.62 -4.94
N VAL A 289 3.59 10.84 -5.41
CA VAL A 289 3.92 10.71 -6.85
C VAL A 289 2.86 9.96 -7.64
N PHE A 290 2.04 9.12 -7.01
CA PHE A 290 0.95 8.40 -7.68
C PHE A 290 -0.35 9.22 -7.80
N ALA A 291 -0.42 10.43 -7.26
CA ALA A 291 -1.66 11.21 -7.24
C ALA A 291 -2.34 11.33 -8.62
N SER A 292 -1.60 11.63 -9.69
CA SER A 292 -2.20 11.79 -11.03
C SER A 292 -2.69 10.50 -11.66
N GLU A 293 -2.08 9.35 -11.37
CA GLU A 293 -2.59 8.07 -11.86
C GLU A 293 -3.76 7.55 -11.02
N ILE A 294 -3.81 7.88 -9.73
CA ILE A 294 -4.95 7.60 -8.87
C ILE A 294 -6.16 8.44 -9.28
N GLU A 295 -5.94 9.72 -9.63
CA GLU A 295 -6.99 10.59 -10.19
C GLU A 295 -7.55 9.99 -11.50
N GLN A 296 -6.70 9.46 -12.38
CA GLN A 296 -7.14 8.74 -13.59
C GLN A 296 -7.94 7.47 -13.26
N LEU A 297 -7.51 6.68 -12.26
CA LEU A 297 -8.26 5.51 -11.81
C LEU A 297 -9.66 5.91 -11.31
N VAL A 298 -9.74 6.96 -10.50
CA VAL A 298 -11.03 7.47 -9.99
C VAL A 298 -11.96 7.84 -11.15
N GLU A 299 -11.45 8.52 -12.18
CA GLU A 299 -12.26 8.81 -13.37
C GLU A 299 -12.70 7.55 -14.11
N VAL A 300 -11.85 6.52 -14.21
CA VAL A 300 -12.23 5.23 -14.80
C VAL A 300 -13.38 4.59 -14.03
N LEU A 301 -13.28 4.53 -12.70
CA LEU A 301 -14.31 3.98 -11.83
C LEU A 301 -15.63 4.75 -11.95
N GLN A 302 -15.57 6.08 -11.96
CA GLN A 302 -16.76 6.94 -12.12
C GLN A 302 -17.42 6.78 -13.49
N ARG A 303 -16.62 6.75 -14.58
CA ARG A 303 -17.15 6.51 -15.94
C ARG A 303 -17.79 5.14 -16.12
N GLN A 304 -17.44 4.20 -15.25
CA GLN A 304 -17.97 2.83 -15.23
C GLN A 304 -19.11 2.65 -14.22
N ASP A 305 -19.65 3.73 -13.67
CA ASP A 305 -20.73 3.72 -12.68
C ASP A 305 -20.43 2.83 -11.46
N VAL A 306 -19.15 2.73 -11.08
CA VAL A 306 -18.73 2.07 -9.83
C VAL A 306 -19.02 3.02 -8.66
N ASP A 307 -19.59 2.47 -7.57
CA ASP A 307 -19.76 3.22 -6.33
C ASP A 307 -18.38 3.50 -5.71
N VAL A 308 -17.82 4.67 -6.02
CA VAL A 308 -16.48 5.07 -5.60
C VAL A 308 -16.55 6.20 -4.58
N THR A 309 -16.01 5.93 -3.39
CA THR A 309 -15.72 6.96 -2.38
C THR A 309 -14.28 7.41 -2.54
N VAL A 310 -14.05 8.72 -2.66
CA VAL A 310 -12.72 9.28 -2.86
C VAL A 310 -12.33 10.15 -1.68
N VAL A 311 -11.17 9.84 -1.08
CA VAL A 311 -10.61 10.63 0.02
C VAL A 311 -9.19 11.05 -0.34
N LYS A 312 -9.04 12.30 -0.76
CA LYS A 312 -7.75 12.94 -0.97
C LYS A 312 -7.34 13.70 0.28
N GLU A 313 -6.18 13.38 0.86
CA GLU A 313 -5.56 14.14 1.94
C GLU A 313 -4.55 15.16 1.36
N PRO A 314 -4.88 16.46 1.28
CA PRO A 314 -4.14 17.39 0.42
C PRO A 314 -2.65 17.57 0.74
N LEU A 315 -2.25 17.31 1.99
CA LEU A 315 -0.88 17.48 2.48
C LEU A 315 -0.12 16.17 2.62
N ALA A 316 -0.80 15.03 2.47
CA ALA A 316 -0.23 13.73 2.77
C ALA A 316 0.69 13.25 1.64
N PRO A 317 1.89 12.72 1.95
CA PRO A 317 2.67 11.89 1.05
C PRO A 317 2.11 10.45 0.99
N HIS A 318 2.79 9.59 0.25
CA HIS A 318 2.38 8.21 -0.02
C HIS A 318 2.00 7.42 1.24
N ILE A 319 0.91 6.64 1.18
CA ILE A 319 0.39 5.73 2.22
C ILE A 319 0.38 6.27 3.66
N THR A 320 0.17 7.57 3.83
CA THR A 320 0.18 8.21 5.16
C THR A 320 -0.63 7.47 6.24
N PRO A 321 -1.86 6.93 5.98
CA PRO A 321 -2.62 6.17 6.98
C PRO A 321 -1.89 4.93 7.52
N MET A 322 -0.98 4.35 6.74
CA MET A 322 -0.25 3.14 7.10
C MET A 322 0.99 3.43 7.96
N LEU A 323 1.34 4.70 8.15
CA LEU A 323 2.59 5.13 8.78
C LEU A 323 2.35 6.06 10.00
N PRO A 324 1.61 5.62 11.03
CA PRO A 324 1.25 6.46 12.18
C PRO A 324 2.44 6.97 12.98
N SER A 325 3.52 6.20 13.08
CA SER A 325 4.75 6.64 13.78
C SER A 325 5.44 7.82 13.09
N PHE A 326 5.24 8.00 11.77
CA PHE A 326 5.84 9.07 11.00
C PHE A 326 4.92 10.29 10.83
N PHE A 327 3.62 10.08 10.70
CA PHE A 327 2.68 11.14 10.32
C PHE A 327 1.60 11.44 11.38
N GLY A 328 1.62 10.78 12.53
CA GLY A 328 0.83 11.13 13.71
C GLY A 328 -0.65 11.34 13.41
N ALA A 329 -1.17 12.52 13.74
CA ALA A 329 -2.60 12.85 13.56
C ALA A 329 -3.07 12.78 12.09
N MET A 330 -2.17 13.02 11.12
CA MET A 330 -2.50 12.88 9.70
C MET A 330 -2.82 11.43 9.37
N ALA A 331 -1.97 10.49 9.79
CA ALA A 331 -2.20 9.06 9.63
C ALA A 331 -3.47 8.58 10.36
N VAL A 332 -3.66 9.01 11.61
CA VAL A 332 -4.81 8.60 12.43
C VAL A 332 -6.14 9.02 11.80
N LYS A 333 -6.19 10.23 11.21
CA LYS A 333 -7.38 10.69 10.48
C LYS A 333 -7.71 9.78 9.29
N GLY A 334 -6.70 9.39 8.52
CA GLY A 334 -6.86 8.47 7.40
C GLY A 334 -7.32 7.08 7.85
N GLN A 335 -6.71 6.53 8.91
CA GLN A 335 -7.10 5.24 9.50
C GLN A 335 -8.57 5.25 9.95
N GLN A 336 -9.00 6.32 10.62
CA GLN A 336 -10.39 6.47 11.06
C GLN A 336 -11.36 6.52 9.89
N THR A 337 -10.97 7.20 8.81
CA THR A 337 -11.79 7.31 7.60
C THR A 337 -11.95 5.95 6.92
N ILE A 338 -10.86 5.22 6.75
CA ILE A 338 -10.85 3.88 6.18
C ILE A 338 -11.68 2.92 7.05
N GLY A 339 -11.42 2.88 8.36
CA GLY A 339 -12.14 2.00 9.27
C GLY A 339 -13.66 2.27 9.29
N LYS A 340 -14.07 3.54 9.26
CA LYS A 340 -15.50 3.90 9.16
C LYS A 340 -16.13 3.40 7.88
N TYR A 341 -15.46 3.58 6.73
CA TYR A 341 -15.94 3.09 5.45
C TYR A 341 -16.14 1.56 5.48
N ILE A 342 -15.16 0.82 6.00
CA ILE A 342 -15.26 -0.64 6.16
C ILE A 342 -16.45 -0.99 7.07
N GLY A 343 -16.56 -0.35 8.24
CA GLY A 343 -17.62 -0.59 9.20
C GLY A 343 -19.04 -0.35 8.66
N GLN A 344 -19.20 0.63 7.76
CA GLN A 344 -20.48 0.90 7.11
C GLN A 344 -20.88 -0.21 6.13
N HIS A 345 -19.93 -0.79 5.42
CA HIS A 345 -20.19 -1.78 4.37
C HIS A 345 -20.34 -3.21 4.89
N VAL A 346 -19.68 -3.57 6.00
CA VAL A 346 -19.88 -4.89 6.63
C VAL A 346 -21.27 -5.05 7.27
N ASN A 347 -22.03 -3.96 7.39
CA ASN A 347 -23.42 -3.96 7.87
C ASN A 347 -24.47 -4.16 6.76
N SER A 348 -24.08 -4.03 5.49
CA SER A 348 -25.00 -3.94 4.34
C SER A 348 -25.41 -5.28 3.76
#